data_AF-A0A2E5KYW2-F1
#
_entry.id   AF-A0A2E5KYW2-F1
#
_cell.length_a   1.000
_cell.length_b   1.000
_cell.length_c   1.000
_cell.angle_alpha   90.00
_cell.angle_beta   90.00
_cell.angle_gamma   90.00
#
_symmetry.space_group_name_H-M   'P 1'
#
loop_
_entity.id
_entity.type
_entity.pdbx_description
1 polymer ?
#
loop_
_entity_poly.entity_id
_entity_poly.type
_entity_poly.pdbx_seq_one_letter_code
_entity_poly.pdbx_strand_id
1 'polypeptide(L)'
;MTLMSQLENLETMIVKGRVPGTARTLVNLDKISTSIEEMKTEMPTQINEAEGILRQKDAIIKQAELEARRIRAYADEEATTIRQLAEEQSNTLLTTSQEEARKMIEENEITRAANEKAAKIETDADKRAAKLIDDAETRVNGILNDAETSAEQRRKGADNYAREVLFTLEERIADTLGQVRGGIDLLDARPTSNVAD
;
A
#
# COMPACT_ATOMS: atom_id res chain seq x y z
N MET A 1 -10.04 51.30 68.52
CA MET A 1 -8.90 50.68 69.22
C MET A 1 -9.19 49.19 69.31
N THR A 2 -8.20 48.31 69.23
CA THR A 2 -8.46 46.87 69.45
C THR A 2 -8.62 46.62 70.95
N LEU A 3 -9.36 45.57 71.36
CA LEU A 3 -9.46 45.21 72.79
C LEU A 3 -8.06 45.03 73.41
N MET A 4 -7.14 44.51 72.61
CA MET A 4 -5.73 44.33 72.97
C MET A 4 -5.04 45.65 73.30
N SER A 5 -5.27 46.71 72.51
CA SER A 5 -4.73 48.05 72.80
C SER A 5 -5.35 48.70 74.05
N GLN A 6 -6.61 48.40 74.38
CA GLN A 6 -7.25 48.85 75.64
C GLN A 6 -6.68 48.10 76.85
N LEU A 7 -6.40 46.80 76.69
CA LEU A 7 -5.79 45.95 77.72
C LEU A 7 -4.36 46.40 78.02
N GLU A 8 -3.56 46.67 76.99
CA GLU A 8 -2.20 47.21 77.10
C GLU A 8 -2.17 48.59 77.77
N ASN A 9 -3.15 49.45 77.46
CA ASN A 9 -3.29 50.75 78.13
C ASN A 9 -3.60 50.59 79.62
N LEU A 10 -4.50 49.66 79.98
CA LEU A 10 -4.81 49.34 81.38
C LEU A 10 -3.59 48.79 82.12
N GLU A 11 -2.87 47.86 81.50
CA GLU A 11 -1.62 47.31 82.04
C GLU A 11 -0.59 48.42 82.26
N THR A 12 -0.44 49.34 81.30
CA THR A 12 0.46 50.49 81.40
C THR A 12 0.07 51.44 82.55
N MET A 13 -1.23 51.67 82.77
CA MET A 13 -1.72 52.49 83.89
C MET A 13 -1.44 51.84 85.24
N ILE A 14 -1.52 50.52 85.32
CA ILE A 14 -1.19 49.74 86.53
C ILE A 14 0.32 49.74 86.78
N VAL A 15 1.16 49.62 85.75
CA VAL A 15 2.62 49.61 85.91
C VAL A 15 3.15 50.99 86.35
N LYS A 16 2.64 52.09 85.78
CA LYS A 16 3.08 53.46 86.11
C LYS A 16 2.70 53.92 87.52
N GLY A 17 1.66 53.34 88.11
CA GLY A 17 1.18 53.71 89.45
C GLY A 17 1.91 53.01 90.61
N ARG A 18 2.93 52.19 90.34
CA ARG A 18 3.59 51.35 91.36
C ARG A 18 4.29 52.21 92.43
N VAL A 19 4.00 51.93 93.70
CA VAL A 19 4.55 52.70 94.82
C VAL A 19 5.86 52.06 95.32
N PRO A 20 7.00 52.78 95.28
CA PRO A 20 8.30 52.24 95.69
C PRO A 20 8.29 51.68 97.13
N GLY A 21 8.93 50.53 97.33
CA GLY A 21 9.02 49.89 98.65
C GLY A 21 7.75 49.17 99.12
N THR A 22 6.70 49.12 98.30
CA THR A 22 5.47 48.37 98.60
C THR A 22 5.03 47.51 97.41
N ALA A 23 4.24 46.47 97.67
CA ALA A 23 3.59 45.68 96.61
C ALA A 23 2.28 46.32 96.12
N ARG A 24 2.09 47.64 96.32
CA ARG A 24 0.85 48.36 96.01
C ARG A 24 1.02 49.28 94.81
N THR A 25 -0.06 49.45 94.06
CA THR A 25 -0.17 50.37 92.93
C THR A 25 -1.25 51.39 93.23
N LEU A 26 -0.93 52.67 93.04
CA LEU A 26 -1.89 53.77 93.09
C LEU A 26 -2.53 53.92 91.71
N VAL A 27 -3.85 53.79 91.64
CA VAL A 27 -4.60 53.90 90.39
C VAL A 27 -5.70 54.95 90.52
N ASN A 28 -5.96 55.66 89.43
CA ASN A 28 -7.14 56.52 89.33
C ASN A 28 -8.35 55.63 89.04
N LEU A 29 -9.21 55.49 90.05
CA LEU A 29 -10.38 54.61 90.00
C LEU A 29 -11.32 54.97 88.85
N ASP A 30 -11.58 56.26 88.64
CA ASP A 30 -12.48 56.74 87.58
C ASP A 30 -11.95 56.36 86.20
N LYS A 31 -10.66 56.62 85.92
CA LYS A 31 -10.05 56.31 84.63
C LYS A 31 -10.00 54.80 84.35
N ILE A 32 -9.62 53.99 85.34
CA ILE A 32 -9.61 52.52 85.19
C ILE A 32 -11.03 51.98 84.99
N SER A 33 -12.00 52.47 85.76
CA SER A 33 -13.40 52.06 85.63
C SER A 33 -13.95 52.39 84.25
N THR A 34 -13.64 53.57 83.70
CA THR A 34 -14.03 53.94 82.33
C THR A 34 -13.42 53.00 81.29
N SER A 35 -12.12 52.70 81.36
CA SER A 35 -11.48 51.77 80.41
C SER A 35 -12.01 50.33 80.52
N ILE A 36 -12.39 49.87 81.72
CA ILE A 36 -13.01 48.56 81.92
C ILE A 36 -14.43 48.52 81.34
N GLU A 37 -15.23 49.57 81.53
CA GLU A 37 -16.58 49.63 80.96
C GLU A 37 -16.57 49.79 79.43
N GLU A 38 -15.61 50.54 78.88
CA GLU A 38 -15.37 50.59 77.42
C GLU A 38 -15.04 49.21 76.85
N MET A 39 -14.10 48.47 77.48
CA MET A 39 -13.80 47.09 77.08
C MET A 39 -15.00 46.16 77.21
N LYS A 40 -15.75 46.23 78.32
CA LYS A 40 -16.97 45.41 78.51
C LYS A 40 -18.04 45.70 77.45
N THR A 41 -18.11 46.93 76.97
CA THR A 41 -19.07 47.33 75.95
C THR A 41 -18.64 46.87 74.55
N GLU A 42 -17.34 46.93 74.25
CA GLU A 42 -16.77 46.52 72.95
C GLU A 42 -16.47 45.00 72.83
N MET A 43 -16.33 44.28 73.94
CA MET A 43 -15.99 42.85 73.92
C MET A 43 -17.07 41.96 73.28
N PRO A 44 -18.38 42.13 73.58
CA PRO A 44 -19.44 41.35 72.95
C PRO A 44 -19.51 41.60 71.44
N THR A 45 -19.27 42.83 70.99
CA THR A 45 -19.32 43.16 69.56
C THR A 45 -18.15 42.51 68.82
N GLN A 46 -16.93 42.56 69.36
CA GLN A 46 -15.77 41.89 68.76
C GLN A 46 -15.88 40.36 68.75
N ILE A 47 -16.44 39.76 69.80
CA ILE A 47 -16.70 38.31 69.83
C ILE A 47 -17.73 37.93 68.78
N ASN A 48 -18.84 38.66 68.67
CA ASN A 48 -19.86 38.41 67.64
C ASN A 48 -19.31 38.58 66.22
N GLU A 49 -18.44 39.56 66.00
CA GLU A 49 -17.79 39.79 64.72
C GLU A 49 -16.82 38.65 64.37
N ALA A 50 -16.02 38.18 65.34
CA ALA A 50 -15.16 37.01 65.18
C ALA A 50 -15.93 35.71 64.90
N GLU A 51 -17.04 35.47 65.61
CA GLU A 51 -17.94 34.35 65.33
C GLU A 51 -18.56 34.45 63.93
N GLY A 52 -18.91 35.67 63.50
CA GLY A 52 -19.39 35.94 62.15
C GLY A 52 -18.36 35.55 61.08
N ILE A 53 -17.10 35.95 61.29
CA ILE A 53 -15.99 35.60 60.40
C ILE A 53 -15.76 34.07 60.36
N LEU A 54 -15.82 33.39 61.51
CA LEU A 54 -15.69 31.93 61.57
C LEU A 54 -16.81 31.23 60.80
N ARG A 55 -18.07 31.65 60.99
CA ARG A 55 -19.21 31.10 60.24
C ARG A 55 -19.06 31.34 58.73
N GLN A 56 -18.62 32.53 58.34
CA GLN A 56 -18.37 32.85 56.94
C GLN A 56 -17.24 31.99 56.35
N LYS A 57 -16.14 31.81 57.07
CA LYS A 57 -15.04 30.93 56.68
C LYS A 57 -15.51 29.48 56.49
N ASP A 58 -16.28 28.95 57.43
CA ASP A 58 -16.82 27.60 57.35
C ASP A 58 -17.77 27.43 56.15
N ALA A 59 -18.58 28.45 55.85
CA ALA A 59 -19.42 28.47 54.66
C ALA A 59 -18.58 28.46 53.37
N ILE A 60 -17.52 29.28 53.30
CA ILE A 60 -16.60 29.32 52.15
C ILE A 60 -15.91 27.97 51.95
N ILE A 61 -15.42 27.34 53.02
CA ILE A 61 -14.75 26.02 52.93
C ILE A 61 -15.72 24.98 52.40
N LYS A 62 -16.94 24.90 52.96
CA LYS A 62 -17.96 23.95 52.49
C LYS A 62 -18.31 24.16 51.02
N GLN A 63 -18.44 25.42 50.60
CA GLN A 63 -18.70 25.75 49.20
C GLN A 63 -17.52 25.33 48.30
N ALA A 64 -16.28 25.64 48.69
CA ALA A 64 -15.09 25.26 47.96
C ALA A 64 -14.94 23.74 47.84
N GLU A 65 -15.26 22.98 48.91
CA GLU A 65 -15.25 21.52 48.89
C GLU A 65 -16.32 20.92 47.98
N LEU A 66 -17.49 21.54 47.90
CA LEU A 66 -18.56 21.13 46.97
C LEU A 66 -18.14 21.42 45.52
N GLU A 67 -17.61 22.61 45.25
CA GLU A 67 -17.13 22.99 43.92
C GLU A 67 -15.97 22.08 43.47
N ALA A 68 -14.99 21.82 44.34
CA ALA A 68 -13.87 20.94 44.05
C ALA A 68 -14.31 19.48 43.82
N ARG A 69 -15.36 19.01 44.50
CA ARG A 69 -15.96 17.69 44.21
C ARG A 69 -16.64 17.69 42.86
N ARG A 70 -17.37 18.75 42.51
CA ARG A 70 -18.06 18.89 41.22
C ARG A 70 -17.07 18.91 40.06
N ILE A 71 -16.00 19.68 40.17
CA ILE A 71 -14.94 19.74 39.15
C ILE A 71 -14.30 18.38 38.94
N ARG A 72 -13.97 17.66 40.01
CA ARG A 72 -13.40 16.31 39.91
C ARG A 72 -14.34 15.32 39.25
N ALA A 73 -15.61 15.30 39.64
CA ALA A 73 -16.60 14.42 39.04
C ALA A 73 -16.78 14.70 37.54
N TYR A 74 -16.84 15.97 37.15
CA TYR A 74 -16.91 16.37 35.75
C TYR A 74 -15.66 15.95 34.96
N ALA A 75 -14.47 16.18 35.51
CA ALA A 75 -13.21 15.79 34.87
C ALA A 75 -13.10 14.26 34.73
N ASP A 76 -13.57 13.49 35.71
CA ASP A 76 -13.60 12.02 35.63
C ASP A 76 -14.56 11.55 34.54
N GLU A 77 -15.76 12.13 34.45
CA GLU A 77 -16.75 11.84 33.41
C GLU A 77 -16.19 12.16 32.02
N GLU A 78 -15.63 13.36 31.83
CA GLU A 78 -15.01 13.78 30.57
C GLU A 78 -13.82 12.88 30.20
N ALA A 79 -13.01 12.49 31.17
CA ALA A 79 -11.92 11.56 30.92
C ALA A 79 -12.43 10.16 30.51
N THR A 80 -13.56 9.70 31.07
CA THR A 80 -14.17 8.44 30.64
C THR A 80 -14.71 8.51 29.21
N THR A 81 -15.37 9.60 28.83
CA THR A 81 -15.92 9.76 27.48
C THR A 81 -14.80 9.88 26.44
N ILE A 82 -13.74 10.64 26.74
CA ILE A 82 -12.55 10.73 25.88
C ILE A 82 -11.91 9.36 25.68
N ARG A 83 -11.76 8.56 26.75
CA ARG A 83 -11.18 7.21 26.65
C ARG A 83 -12.05 6.29 25.79
N GLN A 84 -13.37 6.30 26.00
CA GLN A 84 -14.29 5.49 25.21
C GLN A 84 -14.26 5.87 23.73
N LEU A 85 -14.29 7.17 23.43
CA LEU A 85 -14.23 7.66 22.05
C LEU A 85 -12.90 7.29 21.39
N ALA A 86 -11.77 7.45 22.09
CA ALA A 86 -10.46 7.06 21.59
C ALA A 86 -10.37 5.54 21.33
N GLU A 87 -10.97 4.72 22.19
CA GLU A 87 -10.99 3.27 22.01
C GLU A 87 -11.85 2.85 20.82
N GLU A 88 -13.04 3.45 20.64
CA GLU A 88 -13.88 3.23 19.47
C GLU A 88 -13.19 3.66 18.17
N GLN A 89 -12.59 4.86 18.16
CA GLN A 89 -11.83 5.38 17.02
C GLN A 89 -10.61 4.49 16.71
N SER A 90 -9.90 4.01 17.73
CA SER A 90 -8.78 3.09 17.55
C SER A 90 -9.22 1.77 16.94
N ASN A 91 -10.33 1.19 17.44
CA ASN A 91 -10.84 -0.08 16.93
C ASN A 91 -11.35 0.03 15.49
N THR A 92 -12.03 1.12 15.16
CA THR A 92 -12.48 1.39 13.79
C THR A 92 -11.29 1.59 12.86
N LEU A 93 -10.30 2.39 13.24
CA LEU A 93 -9.08 2.61 12.46
C LEU A 93 -8.30 1.32 12.22
N LEU A 94 -8.16 0.45 13.24
CA LEU A 94 -7.50 -0.84 13.09
C LEU A 94 -8.25 -1.74 12.09
N THR A 95 -9.58 -1.77 12.19
CA THR A 95 -10.43 -2.58 11.30
C THR A 95 -10.33 -2.09 9.85
N THR A 96 -10.43 -0.77 9.62
CA THR A 96 -10.32 -0.21 8.26
C THR A 96 -8.92 -0.40 7.69
N SER A 97 -7.87 -0.20 8.50
CA SER A 97 -6.48 -0.41 8.05
C SER A 97 -6.21 -1.87 7.68
N GLN A 98 -6.74 -2.82 8.44
CA GLN A 98 -6.61 -4.25 8.14
C GLN A 98 -7.34 -4.62 6.83
N GLU A 99 -8.54 -4.09 6.62
CA GLU A 99 -9.32 -4.29 5.41
C GLU A 99 -8.60 -3.73 4.17
N GLU A 100 -8.05 -2.52 4.27
CA GLU A 100 -7.28 -1.89 3.20
C GLU A 100 -5.98 -2.65 2.90
N ALA A 101 -5.23 -3.04 3.94
CA ALA A 101 -4.01 -3.84 3.77
C ALA A 101 -4.32 -5.19 3.10
N ARG A 102 -5.42 -5.83 3.48
CA ARG A 102 -5.87 -7.09 2.87
C ARG A 102 -6.16 -6.91 1.38
N LYS A 103 -6.89 -5.85 1.01
CA LYS A 103 -7.17 -5.54 -0.41
C LYS A 103 -5.90 -5.27 -1.19
N MET A 104 -4.96 -4.51 -0.62
CA MET A 104 -3.70 -4.21 -1.29
C MET A 104 -2.84 -5.47 -1.52
N ILE A 105 -2.81 -6.38 -0.55
CA ILE A 105 -2.13 -7.68 -0.71
C ILE A 105 -2.81 -8.51 -1.80
N GLU A 106 -4.14 -8.63 -1.76
CA GLU A 106 -4.91 -9.39 -2.75
C GLU A 106 -4.70 -8.85 -4.18
N GLU A 107 -4.78 -7.53 -4.37
CA GLU A 107 -4.51 -6.90 -5.66
C GLU A 107 -3.08 -7.15 -6.15
N ASN A 108 -2.10 -7.08 -5.25
CA ASN A 108 -0.71 -7.37 -5.59
C ASN A 108 -0.50 -8.84 -5.95
N GLU A 109 -1.16 -9.77 -5.25
CA GLU A 109 -1.11 -11.20 -5.54
C GLU A 109 -1.71 -11.53 -6.91
N ILE A 110 -2.85 -10.91 -7.25
CA ILE A 110 -3.47 -11.05 -8.58
C ILE A 110 -2.50 -10.57 -9.66
N THR A 111 -1.89 -9.40 -9.46
CA THR A 111 -0.93 -8.82 -10.42
C THR A 111 0.30 -9.72 -10.58
N ARG A 112 0.84 -10.23 -9.47
CA ARG A 112 1.98 -11.17 -9.47
C ARG A 112 1.63 -12.47 -10.22
N ALA A 113 0.48 -13.06 -9.91
CA ALA A 113 0.02 -14.29 -10.56
C ALA A 113 -0.25 -14.10 -12.06
N ALA A 114 -0.83 -12.95 -12.44
CA ALA A 114 -1.06 -12.58 -13.83
C ALA A 114 0.27 -12.45 -14.59
N ASN A 115 1.25 -11.76 -14.01
CA ASN A 115 2.58 -11.60 -14.60
C ASN A 115 3.32 -12.95 -14.74
N GLU A 116 3.27 -13.81 -13.73
CA GLU A 116 3.87 -15.14 -13.80
C GLU A 116 3.23 -15.99 -14.91
N LYS A 117 1.89 -15.94 -15.03
CA LYS A 117 1.15 -16.66 -16.07
C LYS A 117 1.45 -16.10 -17.46
N ALA A 118 1.56 -14.78 -17.61
CA ALA A 118 1.94 -14.13 -18.86
C ALA A 118 3.33 -14.56 -19.32
N ALA A 119 4.32 -14.54 -18.42
CA ALA A 119 5.69 -14.96 -18.73
C ALA A 119 5.77 -16.44 -19.16
N LYS A 120 4.97 -17.32 -18.54
CA LYS A 120 4.85 -18.73 -18.95
C LYS A 120 4.24 -18.88 -20.35
N ILE A 121 3.18 -18.13 -20.64
CA ILE A 121 2.52 -18.15 -21.96
C ILE A 121 3.49 -17.67 -23.05
N GLU A 122 4.24 -16.60 -22.79
CA GLU A 122 5.25 -16.07 -23.71
C GLU A 122 6.34 -17.12 -24.00
N THR A 123 6.91 -17.71 -22.94
CA THR A 123 7.93 -18.75 -23.07
C THR A 123 7.43 -19.97 -23.85
N ASP A 124 6.20 -20.41 -23.59
CA ASP A 124 5.60 -21.54 -24.30
C ASP A 124 5.26 -21.21 -25.75
N ALA A 125 4.82 -19.98 -26.02
CA ALA A 125 4.57 -19.50 -27.38
C ALA A 125 5.87 -19.45 -28.20
N ASP A 126 6.96 -18.93 -27.63
CA ASP A 126 8.27 -18.88 -28.29
C ASP A 126 8.80 -20.28 -28.61
N LYS A 127 8.68 -21.22 -27.67
CA LYS A 127 9.07 -22.62 -27.90
C LYS A 127 8.26 -23.27 -29.03
N ARG A 128 6.94 -23.03 -29.04
CA ARG A 128 6.06 -23.56 -30.10
C ARG A 128 6.37 -22.93 -31.46
N ALA A 129 6.64 -21.63 -31.49
CA ALA A 129 7.01 -20.92 -32.71
C ALA A 129 8.34 -21.43 -33.27
N ALA A 130 9.36 -21.57 -32.43
CA ALA A 130 10.66 -22.12 -32.81
C ALA A 130 10.53 -23.54 -33.38
N LYS A 131 9.75 -24.41 -32.71
CA LYS A 131 9.50 -25.77 -33.20
C LYS A 131 8.75 -25.78 -34.53
N LEU A 132 7.75 -24.92 -34.71
CA LEU A 132 6.99 -24.83 -35.96
C LEU A 132 7.89 -24.44 -37.14
N ILE A 133 8.82 -23.50 -36.91
CA ILE A 133 9.80 -23.07 -37.92
C ILE A 133 10.72 -24.26 -38.27
N ASP A 134 11.27 -24.95 -37.28
CA ASP A 134 12.14 -26.12 -37.49
C ASP A 134 11.44 -27.26 -38.24
N ASP A 135 10.20 -27.59 -37.85
CA ASP A 135 9.36 -28.59 -38.52
C ASP A 135 9.06 -28.17 -39.99
N ALA A 136 8.80 -26.88 -40.22
CA ALA A 136 8.55 -26.34 -41.55
C ALA A 136 9.80 -26.38 -42.43
N GLU A 137 10.97 -25.99 -41.92
CA GLU A 137 12.25 -26.04 -42.62
C GLU A 137 12.60 -27.49 -43.01
N THR A 138 12.44 -28.42 -42.07
CA THR A 138 12.66 -29.85 -42.32
C THR A 138 11.76 -30.37 -43.44
N ARG A 139 10.47 -30.01 -43.41
CA ARG A 139 9.50 -30.41 -44.43
C ARG A 139 9.79 -29.80 -45.79
N VAL A 140 10.16 -28.52 -45.85
CA VAL A 140 10.52 -27.83 -47.10
C VAL A 140 11.74 -28.49 -47.72
N ASN A 141 12.78 -28.76 -46.93
CA ASN A 141 13.99 -29.43 -47.41
C ASN A 141 13.68 -30.84 -47.94
N GLY A 142 12.80 -31.60 -47.28
CA GLY A 142 12.33 -32.89 -47.77
C GLY A 142 11.63 -32.80 -49.13
N ILE A 143 10.70 -31.85 -49.28
CA ILE A 143 9.98 -31.63 -50.54
C ILE A 143 10.94 -31.24 -51.67
N LEU A 144 11.92 -30.37 -51.39
CA LEU A 144 12.91 -29.95 -52.39
C LEU A 144 13.77 -31.13 -52.86
N ASN A 145 14.23 -31.97 -51.93
CA ASN A 145 15.04 -33.14 -52.24
C ASN A 145 14.25 -34.20 -53.04
N ASP A 146 12.98 -34.44 -52.68
CA ASP A 146 12.09 -35.35 -53.40
C ASP A 146 11.78 -34.84 -54.82
N ALA A 147 11.56 -33.52 -54.95
CA ALA A 147 11.34 -32.88 -56.23
C ALA A 147 12.58 -32.95 -57.13
N GLU A 148 13.76 -32.72 -56.59
CA GLU A 148 15.04 -32.82 -57.31
C GLU A 148 15.29 -34.26 -57.78
N THR A 149 15.09 -35.23 -56.90
CA THR A 149 15.21 -36.66 -57.24
C THR A 149 14.23 -37.05 -58.35
N SER A 150 12.97 -36.63 -58.24
CA SER A 150 11.95 -36.91 -59.24
C SER A 150 12.26 -36.24 -60.58
N ALA A 151 12.75 -35.00 -60.56
CA ALA A 151 13.15 -34.27 -61.76
C ALA A 151 14.31 -34.97 -62.47
N GLU A 152 15.34 -35.41 -61.72
CA GLU A 152 16.49 -36.13 -62.27
C GLU A 152 16.08 -37.48 -62.88
N GLN A 153 15.19 -38.23 -62.21
CA GLN A 153 14.64 -39.48 -62.74
C GLN A 153 13.85 -39.26 -64.02
N ARG A 154 12.99 -38.23 -64.08
CA ARG A 154 12.24 -37.88 -65.30
C ARG A 154 13.18 -37.48 -66.43
N ARG A 155 14.21 -36.69 -66.15
CA ARG A 155 15.20 -36.25 -67.15
C ARG A 155 15.91 -37.46 -67.76
N LYS A 156 16.44 -38.36 -66.92
CA LYS A 156 17.07 -39.61 -67.36
C LYS A 156 16.11 -40.51 -68.16
N GLY A 157 14.87 -40.65 -67.71
CA GLY A 157 13.85 -41.41 -68.42
C GLY A 157 13.54 -40.84 -69.80
N ALA A 158 13.37 -39.52 -69.91
CA ALA A 158 13.16 -38.83 -71.17
C ALA A 158 14.36 -38.94 -72.12
N ASP A 159 15.59 -38.80 -71.61
CA ASP A 159 16.82 -38.97 -72.39
C ASP A 159 16.95 -40.39 -72.94
N ASN A 160 16.60 -41.40 -72.14
CA ASN A 160 16.61 -42.79 -72.56
C ASN A 160 15.56 -43.07 -73.63
N TYR A 161 14.33 -42.57 -73.44
CA TYR A 161 13.27 -42.69 -74.43
C TYR A 161 13.63 -41.99 -75.75
N ALA A 162 14.17 -40.78 -75.70
CA ALA A 162 14.63 -40.06 -76.88
C ALA A 162 15.71 -40.85 -77.63
N ARG A 163 16.66 -41.47 -76.91
CA ARG A 163 17.68 -42.33 -77.49
C ARG A 163 17.07 -43.54 -78.21
N GLU A 164 16.10 -44.20 -77.60
CA GLU A 164 15.39 -45.35 -78.19
C GLU A 164 14.66 -44.94 -79.48
N VAL A 165 13.89 -43.85 -79.44
CA VAL A 165 13.18 -43.33 -80.61
C VAL A 165 14.13 -42.95 -81.74
N LEU A 166 15.26 -42.30 -81.41
CA LEU A 166 16.28 -41.94 -82.40
C LEU A 166 16.93 -43.18 -83.04
N PHE A 167 17.22 -44.23 -82.28
CA PHE A 167 17.74 -45.48 -82.83
C PHE A 167 16.72 -46.16 -83.75
N THR A 168 15.45 -46.23 -83.35
CA THR A 168 14.40 -46.79 -84.22
C THR A 168 14.23 -45.97 -85.51
N LEU A 169 14.34 -44.65 -85.42
CA LEU A 169 14.28 -43.78 -86.60
C LEU A 169 15.49 -43.99 -87.52
N GLU A 170 16.69 -44.15 -86.95
CA GLU A 170 17.93 -44.47 -87.69
C GLU A 170 17.80 -45.80 -88.44
N GLU A 171 17.35 -46.86 -87.77
CA GLU A 171 17.13 -48.18 -88.38
C GLU A 171 16.16 -48.08 -89.56
N ARG A 172 15.04 -47.38 -89.37
CA ARG A 172 14.04 -47.18 -90.43
C ARG A 172 14.56 -46.37 -91.61
N ILE A 173 15.41 -45.36 -91.37
CA ILE A 173 16.07 -44.60 -92.43
C ILE A 173 17.07 -45.50 -93.17
N ALA A 174 17.84 -46.32 -92.48
CA ALA A 174 18.79 -47.25 -93.08
C ALA A 174 18.08 -48.26 -93.99
N ASP A 175 16.95 -48.83 -93.55
CA ASP A 175 16.11 -49.72 -94.36
C ASP A 175 15.58 -49.02 -95.62
N THR A 176 15.04 -47.82 -95.45
CA THR A 176 14.50 -47.02 -96.57
C THR A 176 15.61 -46.67 -97.57
N LEU A 177 16.79 -46.28 -97.08
CA LEU A 177 17.96 -46.01 -97.91
C LEU A 177 18.44 -47.26 -98.63
N GLY A 178 18.42 -48.42 -97.97
CA GLY A 178 18.72 -49.73 -98.57
C GLY A 178 17.77 -50.06 -99.72
N GLN A 179 16.47 -49.82 -99.54
CA GLN A 179 15.46 -49.99 -100.61
C GLN A 179 15.71 -49.04 -101.79
N VAL A 180 16.03 -47.77 -101.52
CA VAL A 180 16.35 -46.79 -102.58
C VAL A 180 17.61 -47.21 -103.35
N ARG A 181 18.67 -47.62 -102.66
CA ARG A 181 19.91 -48.12 -103.29
C ARG A 181 19.66 -49.36 -104.14
N GLY A 182 18.94 -50.36 -103.61
CA GLY A 182 18.56 -51.54 -104.37
C GLY A 182 17.71 -51.21 -105.60
N GLY A 183 16.85 -50.20 -105.51
CA GLY A 183 16.10 -49.67 -106.65
C GLY A 183 16.99 -49.00 -107.71
N ILE A 184 18.00 -48.22 -107.30
CA ILE A 184 18.99 -47.62 -108.20
C ILE A 184 19.82 -48.72 -108.89
N ASP A 185 20.33 -49.69 -108.14
CA ASP A 185 21.12 -50.80 -108.69
C ASP A 185 20.32 -51.61 -109.73
N LEU A 186 19.01 -51.80 -109.51
CA LEU A 186 18.09 -52.42 -110.47
C LEU A 186 17.90 -51.60 -111.76
N LEU A 187 17.94 -50.27 -111.67
CA LEU A 187 17.85 -49.38 -112.83
C LEU A 187 19.20 -49.31 -113.58
N ASP A 188 20.32 -49.27 -112.87
CA ASP A 188 21.67 -49.25 -113.45
C ASP A 188 22.04 -50.61 -114.08
N ALA A 189 21.51 -51.71 -113.55
CA ALA A 189 21.66 -53.06 -114.13
C ALA A 189 20.78 -53.31 -115.37
N ARG A 190 19.90 -52.37 -115.76
CA ARG A 190 19.25 -52.45 -117.06
C ARG A 190 20.26 -52.09 -118.14
N PRO A 191 20.55 -52.99 -119.10
CA PRO A 191 21.35 -52.60 -120.25
C PRO A 191 20.60 -51.47 -120.96
N THR A 192 21.31 -50.42 -121.38
CA THR A 192 20.84 -49.51 -122.42
C THR A 192 20.54 -50.39 -123.64
N SER A 193 19.28 -50.80 -123.79
CA SER A 193 18.80 -51.41 -125.02
C SER A 193 18.83 -50.30 -126.06
N ASN A 194 19.96 -50.23 -126.73
CA ASN A 194 20.12 -49.51 -127.95
C ASN A 194 19.24 -50.19 -129.02
N VAL A 195 18.71 -49.33 -129.89
CA VAL A 195 18.23 -49.59 -131.26
C VAL A 195 16.74 -49.94 -131.46
N ALA A 196 16.02 -48.88 -131.86
CA ALA A 196 15.27 -48.70 -133.12
C ALA A 196 14.32 -49.81 -133.60
N ASP A 197 13.04 -49.46 -133.77
CA ASP A 197 12.47 -48.92 -135.02
C ASP A 197 11.25 -48.04 -134.67
#